data_AF-A0A554JJ60-F1
#
_entry.id   AF-A0A554JJ60-F1
#
_cell.length_a   1.000
_cell.length_b   1.000
_cell.length_c   1.000
_cell.angle_alpha   90.00
_cell.angle_beta   90.00
_cell.angle_gamma   90.00
#
_symmetry.space_group_name_H-M   'P 1'
#
loop_
_entity.id
_entity.type
_entity.pdbx_description
1 polymer ?
#
loop_
_entity_poly.entity_id
_entity_poly.type
_entity_poly.pdbx_seq_one_letter_code
_entity_poly.pdbx_strand_id
1 'polypeptide(L)'
;MGKGHSFSIGIILLVVVALVSWFGYNSIRSQSLVDQTLREQFQWSLIPAQPDPVTPGPRTSVNLTITEVSMPLGTYAGSCEIIDGKTQALLEGEISGVVCRSSESGVEIGIFRENEQLILKKGIIESGSTRGSNFEPIVKQS
;
A
#
# COMPACT_ATOMS: atom_id res chain seq x y z
N MET A 1 -53.64 27.72 -14.05
CA MET A 1 -52.61 27.75 -12.99
C MET A 1 -52.05 26.34 -12.84
N GLY A 2 -50.72 26.16 -12.86
CA GLY A 2 -50.10 24.85 -12.62
C GLY A 2 -48.92 24.48 -13.54
N LYS A 3 -47.89 25.32 -13.62
CA LYS A 3 -46.59 24.98 -14.24
C LYS A 3 -45.49 25.71 -13.46
N GLY A 4 -44.97 25.09 -12.41
CA GLY A 4 -43.95 25.71 -11.55
C GLY A 4 -43.14 24.72 -10.70
N HIS A 5 -43.69 23.54 -10.37
CA HIS A 5 -43.00 22.59 -9.49
C HIS A 5 -41.96 21.69 -10.19
N SER A 6 -42.15 21.34 -11.47
CA SER A 6 -41.26 20.39 -12.17
C SER A 6 -39.86 20.95 -12.47
N PHE A 7 -39.72 22.26 -12.70
CA PHE A 7 -38.41 22.88 -12.92
C PHE A 7 -37.59 23.01 -11.64
N SER A 8 -38.26 23.23 -10.50
CA SER A 8 -37.59 23.42 -9.21
C SER A 8 -36.95 22.11 -8.70
N ILE A 9 -37.64 20.98 -8.89
CA ILE A 9 -37.12 19.64 -8.51
C ILE A 9 -35.90 19.26 -9.37
N GLY A 10 -35.91 19.57 -10.68
CA GLY A 10 -34.79 19.30 -11.57
C GLY A 10 -33.52 20.06 -11.19
N ILE A 11 -33.66 21.34 -10.80
CA ILE A 11 -32.53 22.17 -10.35
C ILE A 11 -31.97 21.64 -9.01
N ILE A 12 -32.83 21.28 -8.07
CA ILE A 12 -32.41 20.73 -6.77
C ILE A 12 -31.60 19.43 -6.97
N LEU A 13 -32.07 18.52 -7.84
CA LEU A 13 -31.34 17.29 -8.16
C LEU A 13 -29.97 17.56 -8.77
N LEU A 14 -29.86 18.51 -9.69
CA LEU A 14 -28.57 18.89 -10.29
C LEU A 14 -27.60 19.47 -9.25
N VAL A 15 -28.09 20.31 -8.34
CA VAL A 15 -27.27 20.87 -7.25
C VAL A 15 -26.79 19.76 -6.31
N VAL A 16 -27.64 18.80 -5.95
CA VAL A 16 -27.26 17.66 -5.10
C VAL A 16 -26.20 16.81 -5.78
N VAL A 17 -26.38 16.46 -7.05
CA VAL A 17 -25.38 15.69 -7.82
C VAL A 17 -24.05 16.44 -7.91
N ALA A 18 -24.08 17.75 -8.16
CA ALA A 18 -22.89 18.58 -8.22
C ALA A 18 -22.15 18.62 -6.87
N LEU A 19 -22.86 18.75 -5.75
CA LEU A 19 -22.28 18.75 -4.41
C LEU A 19 -21.67 17.40 -4.04
N VAL A 20 -22.36 16.29 -4.32
CA VAL A 20 -21.83 14.94 -4.07
C VAL A 20 -20.58 14.68 -4.92
N SER A 21 -20.60 15.09 -6.20
CA SER A 21 -19.47 14.93 -7.11
C SER A 21 -18.27 15.77 -6.66
N TRP A 22 -18.52 17.02 -6.24
CA TRP A 22 -17.48 17.92 -5.72
C TRP A 22 -16.86 17.40 -4.42
N PHE A 23 -17.70 16.96 -3.47
CA PHE A 23 -17.24 16.46 -2.19
C PHE A 23 -16.45 15.14 -2.35
N GLY A 24 -16.97 14.22 -3.15
CA GLY A 24 -16.28 12.96 -3.48
C GLY A 24 -14.94 13.20 -4.17
N TYR A 25 -14.90 14.09 -5.18
CA TYR A 25 -13.67 14.44 -5.89
C TYR A 25 -12.61 15.03 -4.96
N ASN A 26 -12.98 15.98 -4.09
CA ASN A 26 -12.04 16.60 -3.16
C ASN A 26 -11.52 15.61 -2.12
N SER A 27 -12.38 14.73 -1.60
CA SER A 27 -11.96 13.71 -0.63
C SER A 27 -10.90 12.77 -1.20
N ILE A 28 -11.11 12.25 -2.42
CA ILE A 28 -10.16 11.35 -3.09
C ILE A 28 -8.84 12.05 -3.37
N ARG A 29 -8.89 13.28 -3.86
CA ARG A 29 -7.68 14.05 -4.19
C ARG A 29 -6.84 14.35 -2.95
N SER A 30 -7.47 14.72 -1.84
CA SER A 30 -6.75 14.99 -0.58
C SER A 30 -6.03 13.75 -0.06
N GLN A 31 -6.67 12.58 -0.12
CA GLN A 31 -6.03 11.32 0.29
C GLN A 31 -4.80 10.99 -0.57
N SER A 32 -4.90 11.13 -1.90
CA SER A 32 -3.79 10.87 -2.82
C SER A 32 -2.57 11.76 -2.54
N LEU A 33 -2.79 13.05 -2.24
CA LEU A 33 -1.69 13.96 -1.88
C LEU A 33 -1.05 13.59 -0.54
N VAL A 34 -1.86 13.24 0.47
CA VAL A 34 -1.34 12.77 1.76
C VAL A 34 -0.54 11.48 1.55
N ASP A 35 -1.02 10.53 0.75
CA ASP A 35 -0.33 9.28 0.45
C ASP A 35 1.02 9.52 -0.21
N GLN A 36 1.10 10.48 -1.13
CA GLN A 36 2.36 10.85 -1.75
C GLN A 36 3.35 11.42 -0.72
N THR A 37 2.91 12.36 0.12
CA THR A 37 3.77 12.96 1.16
C THR A 37 4.19 11.99 2.26
N LEU A 38 3.34 10.99 2.58
CA LEU A 38 3.71 9.91 3.50
C LEU A 38 4.72 8.96 2.87
N ARG A 39 4.56 8.61 1.60
CA ARG A 39 5.49 7.73 0.88
C ARG A 39 6.91 8.26 0.91
N GLU A 40 7.08 9.59 0.81
CA GLU A 40 8.39 10.25 0.89
C GLU A 40 9.09 10.06 2.25
N GLN A 41 8.33 9.72 3.30
CA GLN A 41 8.86 9.45 4.64
C GLN A 41 9.31 7.99 4.82
N PHE A 42 8.93 7.10 3.91
CA PHE A 42 9.28 5.68 3.95
C PHE A 42 10.46 5.39 3.04
N GLN A 43 11.54 4.92 3.64
CA GLN A 43 12.74 4.52 2.90
C GLN A 43 13.00 3.03 3.11
N TRP A 44 12.89 2.27 2.03
CA TRP A 44 13.20 0.84 2.02
C TRP A 44 14.66 0.61 1.67
N SER A 45 15.34 -0.21 2.47
CA SER A 45 16.69 -0.69 2.20
C SER A 45 16.65 -2.20 1.98
N LEU A 46 17.16 -2.61 0.83
CA LEU A 46 17.20 -4.00 0.37
C LEU A 46 18.67 -4.39 0.21
N ILE A 47 19.16 -5.22 1.13
CA ILE A 47 20.58 -5.59 1.18
C ILE A 47 20.68 -7.09 0.90
N PRO A 48 21.41 -7.52 -0.16
CA PRO A 48 21.69 -8.93 -0.38
C PRO A 48 22.29 -9.56 0.88
N ALA A 49 21.69 -10.65 1.34
CA ALA A 49 22.13 -11.39 2.51
C ALA A 49 22.79 -12.70 2.07
N GLN A 50 23.60 -13.26 2.98
CA GLN A 50 24.22 -14.56 2.73
C GLN A 50 23.14 -15.64 2.58
N PRO A 51 23.33 -16.63 1.68
CA PRO A 51 22.45 -17.78 1.59
C PRO A 51 22.36 -18.53 2.93
N ASP A 52 21.19 -19.13 3.18
CA ASP A 52 21.01 -20.01 4.34
C ASP A 52 21.70 -21.36 4.05
N PRO A 53 22.51 -21.91 4.98
CA PRO A 53 23.19 -23.19 4.77
C PRO A 53 22.23 -24.39 4.62
N VAL A 54 20.99 -24.25 5.11
CA VAL A 54 19.92 -25.26 5.04
C VAL A 54 19.00 -24.99 3.85
N THR A 55 18.74 -23.73 3.52
CA THR A 55 17.88 -23.34 2.38
C THR A 55 18.68 -22.56 1.33
N PRO A 56 19.32 -23.26 0.38
CA PRO A 56 20.14 -22.62 -0.63
C PRO A 56 19.30 -21.70 -1.54
N GLY A 57 19.85 -20.51 -1.82
CA GLY A 57 19.21 -19.52 -2.67
C GLY A 57 19.58 -18.08 -2.27
N PRO A 58 19.27 -17.09 -3.13
CA PRO A 58 19.44 -15.69 -2.77
C PRO A 58 18.55 -15.33 -1.58
N ARG A 59 19.05 -14.44 -0.73
CA ARG A 59 18.29 -13.87 0.37
C ARG A 59 18.50 -12.36 0.40
N THR A 60 17.52 -11.65 0.92
CA THR A 60 17.59 -10.19 1.01
C THR A 60 17.13 -9.74 2.39
N SER A 61 17.95 -8.95 3.06
CA SER A 61 17.59 -8.26 4.29
C SER A 61 16.76 -7.03 3.94
N VAL A 62 15.59 -6.93 4.58
CA VAL A 62 14.64 -5.82 4.40
C VAL A 62 14.67 -4.95 5.66
N ASN A 63 14.90 -3.67 5.45
CA ASN A 63 14.86 -2.67 6.49
C ASN A 63 14.01 -1.47 6.03
N LEU A 64 13.18 -0.97 6.94
CA LEU A 64 12.32 0.19 6.71
C LEU A 64 12.77 1.32 7.61
N THR A 65 13.11 2.46 7.04
CA THR A 65 13.38 3.69 7.78
C THR A 65 12.18 4.62 7.68
N ILE A 66 11.68 5.08 8.84
CA ILE A 66 10.61 6.08 8.95
C ILE A 66 11.15 7.23 9.79
N THR A 67 11.21 8.44 9.22
CA THR A 67 11.69 9.64 9.93
C THR A 67 13.01 9.36 10.68
N GLU A 68 13.99 8.81 9.97
CA GLU A 68 15.33 8.45 10.47
C GLU A 68 15.38 7.25 11.45
N VAL A 69 14.24 6.69 11.86
CA VAL A 69 14.20 5.48 12.68
C VAL A 69 14.23 4.24 11.80
N SER A 70 15.32 3.49 11.88
CA SER A 70 15.52 2.22 11.16
C SER A 70 14.83 1.06 11.87
N MET A 71 14.00 0.32 11.15
CA MET A 71 13.30 -0.87 11.62
C MET A 71 13.68 -2.09 10.77
N PRO A 72 14.51 -3.00 11.29
CA PRO A 72 14.82 -4.24 10.60
C PRO A 72 13.58 -5.13 10.58
N LEU A 73 13.14 -5.52 9.38
CA LEU A 73 11.92 -6.32 9.20
C LEU A 73 12.22 -7.80 8.95
N GLY A 74 13.48 -8.16 8.76
CA GLY A 74 13.96 -9.54 8.65
C GLY A 74 14.68 -9.82 7.34
N THR A 75 15.05 -11.09 7.14
CA THR A 75 15.72 -11.57 5.93
C THR A 75 14.84 -12.58 5.21
N TYR A 76 14.48 -12.27 3.97
CA TYR A 76 13.52 -13.01 3.17
C TYR A 76 14.22 -13.76 2.05
N ALA A 77 13.64 -14.90 1.64
CA ALA A 77 14.14 -15.65 0.49
C ALA A 77 13.86 -14.89 -0.81
N GLY A 78 14.79 -14.97 -1.74
CA GLY A 78 14.66 -14.36 -3.06
C GLY A 78 15.25 -12.96 -3.18
N SER A 79 15.01 -12.37 -4.35
CA SER A 79 15.31 -10.98 -4.66
C SER A 79 14.12 -10.11 -4.29
N CYS A 80 14.38 -8.96 -3.66
CA CYS A 80 13.33 -8.02 -3.31
C CYS A 80 13.33 -6.79 -4.21
N GLU A 81 12.14 -6.23 -4.42
CA GLU A 81 11.89 -5.00 -5.17
C GLU A 81 10.97 -4.08 -4.39
N ILE A 82 11.15 -2.76 -4.55
CA ILE A 82 10.28 -1.76 -3.91
C ILE A 82 9.00 -1.61 -4.73
N ILE A 83 7.87 -1.55 -4.01
CA ILE A 83 6.55 -1.20 -4.52
C ILE A 83 6.28 0.26 -4.16
N ASP A 84 6.35 1.13 -5.15
CA ASP A 84 6.21 2.56 -5.00
C ASP A 84 5.08 3.16 -5.87
N GLY A 85 4.26 2.32 -6.52
CA GLY A 85 3.20 2.76 -7.42
C GLY A 85 3.68 3.18 -8.81
N LYS A 86 5.00 3.25 -9.05
CA LYS A 86 5.59 3.60 -10.36
C LYS A 86 6.01 2.36 -11.12
N THR A 87 6.75 1.47 -10.47
CA THR A 87 7.25 0.21 -11.08
C THR A 87 6.21 -0.90 -10.98
N GLN A 88 5.43 -0.88 -9.90
CA GLN A 88 4.38 -1.85 -9.62
C GLN A 88 3.20 -1.15 -8.96
N ALA A 89 1.98 -1.48 -9.40
CA ALA A 89 0.76 -0.93 -8.82
C ALA A 89 0.64 -1.29 -7.33
N LEU A 90 0.06 -0.37 -6.57
CA LEU A 90 -0.24 -0.55 -5.16
C LEU A 90 -1.59 -1.26 -5.00
N LEU A 91 -1.71 -2.07 -3.95
CA LEU A 91 -2.99 -2.61 -3.52
C LEU A 91 -3.87 -1.52 -2.89
N GLU A 92 -5.16 -1.80 -2.73
CA GLU A 92 -6.08 -0.90 -2.05
C GLU A 92 -5.58 -0.58 -0.63
N GLY A 93 -5.49 0.71 -0.31
CA GLY A 93 -4.95 1.20 0.96
C GLY A 93 -3.44 1.07 1.10
N GLU A 94 -2.71 0.42 0.19
CA GLU A 94 -1.26 0.30 0.27
C GLU A 94 -0.58 1.62 -0.10
N ILE A 95 0.24 2.12 0.80
CA ILE A 95 1.01 3.36 0.62
C ILE A 95 2.39 3.05 0.05
N SER A 96 3.06 2.00 0.50
CA SER A 96 4.36 1.58 -0.04
C SER A 96 4.66 0.18 0.45
N GLY A 97 5.44 -0.59 -0.30
CA GLY A 97 5.83 -1.92 0.13
C GLY A 97 7.12 -2.40 -0.50
N VAL A 98 7.46 -3.64 -0.18
CA VAL A 98 8.50 -4.42 -0.83
C VAL A 98 7.96 -5.81 -1.10
N VAL A 99 8.38 -6.37 -2.23
CA VAL A 99 8.05 -7.73 -2.62
C VAL A 99 9.33 -8.52 -2.79
N CYS A 100 9.42 -9.65 -2.08
CA CYS A 100 10.54 -10.57 -2.13
C CYS A 100 10.07 -11.88 -2.77
N ARG A 101 10.66 -12.27 -3.91
CA ARG A 101 10.24 -13.47 -4.66
C ARG A 101 11.37 -14.47 -4.82
N SER A 102 11.06 -15.72 -4.52
CA SER A 102 11.84 -16.90 -4.89
C SER A 102 11.17 -17.61 -6.07
N SER A 103 11.73 -18.74 -6.51
CA SER A 103 11.15 -19.57 -7.56
C SER A 103 9.83 -20.26 -7.16
N GLU A 104 9.60 -20.46 -5.86
CA GLU A 104 8.47 -21.26 -5.36
C GLU A 104 7.39 -20.41 -4.71
N SER A 105 7.80 -19.37 -3.99
CA SER A 105 6.91 -18.49 -3.22
C SER A 105 7.55 -17.12 -3.01
N GLY A 106 6.83 -16.21 -2.36
CA GLY A 106 7.37 -14.93 -1.93
C GLY A 106 6.67 -14.37 -0.71
N VAL A 107 7.12 -13.20 -0.32
CA VAL A 107 6.53 -12.39 0.74
C VAL A 107 6.39 -10.98 0.24
N GLU A 108 5.28 -10.35 0.57
CA GLU A 108 5.09 -8.92 0.40
C GLU A 108 4.99 -8.27 1.78
N ILE A 109 5.66 -7.14 1.96
CA ILE A 109 5.57 -6.33 3.17
C ILE A 109 5.13 -4.95 2.74
N GLY A 110 3.98 -4.52 3.22
CA GLY A 110 3.36 -3.25 2.83
C GLY A 110 2.99 -2.41 4.04
N ILE A 111 3.01 -1.10 3.85
CA ILE A 111 2.42 -0.12 4.76
C ILE A 111 1.05 0.20 4.21
N PHE A 112 0.00 -0.12 4.96
CA PHE A 112 -1.38 0.09 4.58
C PHE A 112 -1.99 1.22 5.40
N ARG A 113 -2.80 2.07 4.78
CA ARG A 113 -3.70 2.97 5.49
C ARG A 113 -5.04 2.26 5.69
N GLU A 114 -5.41 2.06 6.94
CA GLU A 114 -6.69 1.49 7.35
C GLU A 114 -7.27 2.32 8.48
N ASN A 115 -8.50 2.83 8.33
CA ASN A 115 -9.15 3.68 9.34
C ASN A 115 -8.27 4.83 9.83
N GLU A 116 -7.63 5.56 8.90
CA GLU A 116 -6.68 6.66 9.17
C GLU A 116 -5.39 6.24 9.92
N GLN A 117 -5.15 4.95 10.12
CA GLN A 117 -3.94 4.42 10.74
C GLN A 117 -3.00 3.81 9.71
N LEU A 118 -1.70 3.96 9.92
CA LEU A 118 -0.68 3.26 9.16
C LEU A 118 -0.36 1.93 9.84
N ILE A 119 -0.56 0.83 9.11
CA ILE A 119 -0.34 -0.52 9.59
C ILE A 119 0.69 -1.19 8.69
N LEU A 120 1.80 -1.63 9.28
CA LEU A 120 2.78 -2.45 8.59
C LEU A 120 2.27 -3.89 8.57
N LYS A 121 2.13 -4.48 7.38
CA LYS A 121 1.60 -5.83 7.19
C LYS A 121 2.51 -6.69 6.33
N LYS A 122 2.40 -8.00 6.53
CA LYS A 122 3.09 -9.03 5.74
C LYS A 122 2.07 -9.96 5.11
N GLY A 123 2.16 -10.16 3.80
CA GLY A 123 1.37 -11.12 3.03
C GLY A 123 2.25 -12.19 2.40
N ILE A 124 1.65 -13.34 2.09
CA ILE A 124 2.33 -14.44 1.40
C ILE A 124 2.05 -14.33 -0.10
N ILE A 125 3.06 -14.56 -0.92
CA ILE A 125 2.93 -14.65 -2.37
C ILE A 125 2.94 -16.12 -2.75
N GLU A 126 1.82 -16.59 -3.24
CA GLU A 126 1.68 -17.94 -3.76
C GLU A 126 2.34 -18.08 -5.14
N SER A 127 2.71 -19.32 -5.51
CA SER A 127 3.30 -19.60 -6.81
C SER A 127 2.38 -19.13 -7.94
N GLY A 128 2.93 -18.35 -8.88
CA GLY A 128 2.18 -17.76 -9.99
C GLY A 128 1.49 -16.43 -9.69
N SER A 129 1.49 -15.96 -8.43
CA SER A 129 1.04 -14.61 -8.08
C SER A 129 2.18 -13.60 -8.17
N THR A 130 1.85 -12.35 -8.52
CA THR A 130 2.79 -11.22 -8.48
C THR A 130 2.66 -10.40 -7.19
N ARG A 131 1.61 -10.63 -6.40
CA ARG A 131 1.25 -9.86 -5.19
C ARG A 131 0.98 -10.76 -3.99
N GLY A 132 1.17 -10.20 -2.81
CA GLY A 132 0.81 -10.84 -1.55
C GLY A 132 -0.71 -10.98 -1.39
N SER A 133 -1.11 -11.98 -0.61
CA SER A 133 -2.46 -12.15 -0.08
C SER A 133 -2.39 -12.41 1.44
N ASN A 134 -3.54 -12.42 2.10
CA ASN A 134 -3.67 -12.72 3.53
C ASN A 134 -2.74 -11.86 4.42
N PHE A 135 -2.79 -10.55 4.22
CA PHE A 135 -1.93 -9.61 4.94
C PHE A 135 -2.24 -9.56 6.44
N GLU A 136 -1.22 -9.87 7.25
CA GLU A 136 -1.29 -9.82 8.70
C GLU A 136 -0.42 -8.68 9.26
N PRO A 137 -0.86 -7.95 10.30
CA PRO A 137 -0.06 -6.92 10.94
C PRO A 137 1.25 -7.48 11.49
N ILE A 138 2.36 -6.79 11.21
CA ILE A 138 3.64 -7.07 11.87
C ILE A 138 3.62 -6.40 13.24
N VAL A 139 3.29 -7.17 14.27
CA VAL A 139 3.39 -6.72 15.66
C VAL A 139 4.84 -6.88 16.10
N LYS A 140 5.49 -5.78 16.54
CA LYS A 140 6.79 -5.88 17.22
C LYS A 140 6.61 -6.80 18.42
N GLN A 141 7.32 -7.93 18.46
CA GLN A 141 7.53 -8.64 19.71
C GLN A 141 8.42 -7.73 20.56
N SER A 142 7.82 -7.14 21.60
CA SER A 142 8.50 -6.34 22.63
C SER A 142 9.35 -7.22 23.52
#